data_AF-A0A0L6U9M4-F1
#
_entry.id   AF-A0A0L6U9M4-F1
#
_cell.length_a   1.000
_cell.length_b   1.000
_cell.length_c   1.000
_cell.angle_alpha   90.00
_cell.angle_beta   90.00
_cell.angle_gamma   90.00
#
_symmetry.space_group_name_H-M   'P 1'
#
loop_
_entity.id
_entity.type
_entity.pdbx_description
1 polymer ?
#
loop_
_entity_poly.entity_id
_entity_poly.type
_entity_poly.pdbx_seq_one_letter_code
_entity_poly.pdbx_strand_id
1 'polypeptide(L)' 'MTKAQVTATKAKVVFLRNLREMGLAFEEINKKVDEEFLPIHDALADCDSEDSNSDEESS' A
#
# COMPACT_ATOMS: atom_id res chain seq x y z
N MET A 1 -4.85 -6.52 -11.72
CA MET A 1 -5.59 -6.04 -10.53
C MET A 1 -6.87 -6.85 -10.36
N THR A 2 -7.07 -7.46 -9.19
CA THR A 2 -8.31 -8.16 -8.87
C THR A 2 -9.40 -7.18 -8.39
N LYS A 3 -10.67 -7.59 -8.44
CA LYS A 3 -11.78 -6.77 -7.90
C LYS A 3 -11.58 -6.40 -6.43
N ALA A 4 -11.00 -7.31 -5.65
CA ALA A 4 -10.65 -7.08 -4.24
C ALA A 4 -9.60 -5.97 -4.10
N GLN A 5 -8.53 -6.00 -4.91
CA GLN A 5 -7.52 -4.94 -4.93
C GLN A 5 -8.11 -3.58 -5.29
N VAL A 6 -8.97 -3.52 -6.32
CA VAL A 6 -9.64 -2.26 -6.72
C VAL A 6 -10.50 -1.70 -5.59
N THR A 7 -11.25 -2.54 -4.89
CA THR A 7 -12.06 -2.11 -3.74
C THR A 7 -11.20 -1.62 -2.58
N ALA A 8 -10.12 -2.33 -2.25
CA ALA A 8 -9.18 -1.92 -1.21
C ALA A 8 -8.51 -0.58 -1.54
N THR A 9 -8.07 -0.38 -2.79
CA THR A 9 -7.49 0.89 -3.24
C THR A 9 -8.51 2.04 -3.15
N LYS A 10 -9.76 1.81 -3.57
CA LYS A 10 -10.82 2.83 -3.45
C LYS A 10 -11.08 3.21 -1.98
N ALA A 11 -11.14 2.23 -1.09
CA ALA A 11 -11.29 2.48 0.34
C ALA A 11 -10.12 3.30 0.90
N LYS A 12 -8.87 2.94 0.55
CA LYS A 12 -7.66 3.68 0.96
C LYS A 12 -7.67 5.13 0.49
N VAL A 13 -8.08 5.39 -0.76
CA VAL A 13 -8.17 6.75 -1.31
C VAL A 13 -9.23 7.59 -0.60
N VAL A 14 -10.40 7.01 -0.31
CA VAL A 14 -11.47 7.70 0.44
C VAL A 14 -11.00 8.03 1.86
N PHE A 15 -10.34 7.08 2.52
CA PHE A 15 -9.78 7.29 3.85
C PHE A 15 -8.75 8.42 3.90
N LEU A 16 -7.79 8.41 2.95
CA LEU A 16 -6.79 9.48 2.80
C LEU A 16 -7.44 10.86 2.60
N ARG A 17 -8.48 10.93 1.78
CA ARG A 17 -9.22 12.16 1.52
C ARG A 17 -9.89 12.68 2.79
N ASN A 18 -10.56 11.82 3.55
CA ASN A 18 -11.23 12.21 4.79
C ASN A 18 -10.23 12.74 5.83
N LEU A 19 -9.06 12.11 5.97
CA LEU A 19 -8.05 12.58 6.91
C LEU A 19 -7.44 13.93 6.49
N ARG A 20 -7.25 14.15 5.19
CA ARG A 20 -6.85 15.46 4.66
C ARG A 20 -7.92 16.53 4.94
N GLU A 21 -9.19 16.22 4.73
CA GLU A 21 -10.32 17.13 4.98
C GLU A 21 -10.47 17.49 6.47
N MET A 22 -10.06 16.59 7.37
CA MET A 22 -9.97 16.86 8.82
C MET A 22 -8.76 17.74 9.20
N GLY A 23 -7.89 18.09 8.26
CA GLY A 23 -6.74 18.95 8.50
C GLY A 23 -5.54 18.25 9.15
N LEU A 24 -5.44 16.92 9.05
CA LEU A 24 -4.31 16.20 9.61
C LEU A 24 -3.02 16.46 8.83
N ALA A 25 -1.90 16.49 9.55
CA ALA A 25 -0.59 16.52 8.93
C ALA A 25 -0.32 15.22 8.16
N PHE A 26 0.43 15.31 7.05
CA PHE A 26 0.74 14.16 6.21
C PHE A 26 1.36 12.99 6.98
N GLU A 27 2.20 13.26 7.98
CA GLU A 27 2.82 12.24 8.82
C GLU A 27 1.79 11.48 9.67
N GLU A 28 0.84 12.19 10.28
CA GLU A 28 -0.28 11.55 11.00
C GLU A 28 -1.22 10.78 10.06
N ILE A 29 -1.41 11.28 8.84
CA ILE A 29 -2.21 10.60 7.83
C ILE A 29 -1.57 9.26 7.48
N ASN A 30 -0.26 9.24 7.18
CA ASN A 30 0.44 7.99 6.84
C ASN A 30 0.36 6.99 7.98
N LYS A 31 0.61 7.44 9.21
CA LYS A 31 0.52 6.55 10.39
C LYS A 31 -0.86 5.89 10.49
N LYS A 32 -1.94 6.67 10.38
CA LYS A 32 -3.32 6.14 10.42
C LYS A 32 -3.63 5.22 9.25
N VAL A 33 -3.09 5.50 8.09
CA VAL A 33 -3.28 4.67 6.88
C VAL A 33 -2.57 3.33 7.04
N ASP A 34 -1.38 3.30 7.61
CA ASP A 34 -0.63 2.07 7.84
C ASP A 34 -1.25 1.21 8.95
N GLU A 35 -1.86 1.85 9.97
CA GLU A 35 -2.64 1.18 11.01
C GLU A 35 -3.93 0.54 10.46
N GLU A 36 -4.67 1.24 9.58
CA GLU A 36 -5.96 0.78 9.04
C GLU A 36 -5.79 -0.21 7.87
N PHE A 37 -4.80 0.04 7.00
CA PHE A 37 -4.52 -0.75 5.80
C PHE A 37 -3.19 -1.48 5.95
N LEU A 38 -3.10 -2.32 6.99
CA LEU A 38 -1.95 -3.19 7.18
C LEU A 38 -1.70 -3.98 5.88
N PRO A 39 -0.43 -4.10 5.45
CA PRO A 39 -0.10 -4.99 4.36
C PRO A 39 -0.63 -6.38 4.71
N ILE A 40 -1.44 -6.94 3.83
CA ILE A 40 -1.82 -8.34 3.93
C ILE A 40 -0.52 -9.10 3.69
N HIS A 41 0.11 -9.55 4.77
CA HIS A 41 1.17 -10.53 4.68
C HIS A 41 0.47 -11.80 4.20
N ASP A 42 0.53 -12.05 2.89
CA ASP A 42 0.13 -13.34 2.37
C ASP A 42 1.03 -14.34 3.10
N ALA A 43 0.47 -15.13 4.00
CA ALA A 43 1.18 -16.25 4.63
C ALA A 43 1.62 -17.31 3.58
N LEU A 44 1.26 -17.09 2.31
CA LEU A 44 1.63 -17.86 1.13
C LEU A 44 2.61 -17.11 0.19
N ALA A 45 2.96 -15.85 0.46
CA ALA A 45 3.87 -15.06 -0.39
C ALA A 45 5.35 -15.38 -0.18
N ASP A 46 5.69 -16.17 0.85
CA ASP A 46 7.05 -16.71 1.02
C ASP A 46 7.47 -17.67 -0.12
N CYS A 47 6.59 -17.97 -1.09
CA CYS A 47 6.92 -18.81 -2.24
C CYS A 47 7.49 -18.08 -3.45
N ASP A 48 7.34 -16.76 -3.62
CA ASP A 48 7.89 -16.07 -4.82
C ASP A 48 8.46 -14.67 -4.46
N SER A 49 9.40 -14.64 -3.51
CA SER A 49 10.30 -13.49 -3.35
C SER A 49 11.40 -13.56 -4.41
N GLU A 50 11.06 -13.30 -5.66
CA GLU A 50 12.03 -12.85 -6.67
C GLU A 50 11.88 -11.34 -6.84
N ASP A 51 12.55 -10.62 -5.95
CA ASP A 51 12.87 -9.21 -6.10
C ASP A 51 13.82 -9.09 -7.32
N SER A 52 13.24 -9.18 -8.52
CA SER A 52 13.99 -9.15 -9.78
C SER A 52 14.34 -7.71 -10.11
N ASN A 53 15.34 -7.19 -9.40
CA ASN A 53 16.13 -6.05 -9.86
C ASN A 53 17.19 -6.58 -10.82
N SER A 54 16.78 -6.91 -12.04
CA SER A 54 17.68 -7.15 -13.16
C SER A 54 17.93 -5.83 -13.88
N ASP A 55 18.93 -5.08 -13.42
CA ASP A 55 19.61 -4.06 -14.24
C ASP A 55 21.04 -4.56 -14.48
N GLU A 56 21.16 -5.45 -15.46
CA GLU A 56 22.43 -5.79 -16.10
C GLU A 56 22.58 -4.87 -17.31
N GLU A 57 23.48 -3.90 -17.23
CA GLU A 57 24.30 -3.53 -18.38
C GLU A 57 25.64 -3.02 -17.85
N SER A 58 26.66 -3.86 -18.07
CA SER A 58 28.05 -3.56 -17.81
C SER A 58 28.59 -2.62 -18.90
N SER A 59 29.44 -1.66 -18.53
CA SER A 59 30.46 -1.07 -19.42
C SER A 59 31.63 -0.51 -18.63
#